data_AF-G3ATC5-F1
#
_entry.id   AF-G3ATC5-F1
#
_cell.length_a   1.000
_cell.length_b   1.000
_cell.length_c   1.000
_cell.angle_alpha   90.00
_cell.angle_beta   90.00
_cell.angle_gamma   90.00
#
_symmetry.space_group_name_H-M   'P 1'
#
loop_
_entity.id
_entity.type
_entity.pdbx_description
1 polymer ?
#
loop_
_entity_poly.entity_id
_entity_poly.type
_entity_poly.pdbx_seq_one_letter_code
_entity_poly.pdbx_strand_id
1 'polypeptide(L)'
;MSDYLKFLSKPSGRHESKHHIIIVGAGIIGVCTAYYLVQHPKYDPEKYHITIVESKRVAGGASGKAGGLLALWAFPEQIVSLSFNLHQELSNEYNGAEEWGYRRLTTVSLEGDISHLGDEIDDEEEEEDTGNGSTNIGCKTKPTITVDKPPKKTARTRSTGGLRNRLPVNLNWINSALIDNCSTLGGTDTTAQVHPYKFTNFLLKKAIEYSKGSIEFVLGKVNEITYSFETGSATGIKYQPTSFKSGAEGETVTLNADQIVMAVGPWTSKILPDCPISGLRAHSITISPFKDQPVSPYAIFTEFKTGPYSYISPEIYARSDEVYVCGEGDSAVDVPETTDDVEVVKSKCDELFKQVGKVSPNLRKGHILKRQACYLPVLDVPSSSGPLIGETNVGNLFLASGHSCWGINNAPGTGKIMSELLLDGEVKSADISSLDPSLYFDASVLVDEEEYEDAESGEEGEEEADIDYGKRSRTASQDLPKRRVSIL
;
A
#
# COMPACT_ATOMS: atom_id res chain seq x y z
N MET A 1 13.37 18.82 2.54
CA MET A 1 14.19 17.64 2.18
C MET A 1 14.99 17.33 3.43
N SER A 2 14.90 16.13 3.98
CA SER A 2 15.48 15.85 5.29
C SER A 2 17.00 15.90 5.22
N ASP A 3 17.65 16.65 6.11
CA ASP A 3 19.10 16.94 6.08
C ASP A 3 19.99 15.69 6.16
N TYR A 4 19.42 14.52 6.48
CA TYR A 4 20.14 13.24 6.56
C TYR A 4 20.25 12.49 5.22
N LEU A 5 19.49 12.87 4.18
CA LEU A 5 19.51 12.19 2.87
C LEU A 5 20.34 12.97 1.86
N LYS A 6 21.45 12.37 1.43
CA LYS A 6 22.21 12.82 0.27
C LYS A 6 21.91 11.91 -0.92
N PHE A 7 21.23 12.47 -1.91
CA PHE A 7 20.96 11.78 -3.17
C PHE A 7 22.10 11.99 -4.17
N LEU A 8 22.49 10.91 -4.83
CA LEU A 8 23.45 10.92 -5.92
C LEU A 8 22.73 10.63 -7.25
N SER A 9 23.24 11.15 -8.35
CA SER A 9 22.84 10.75 -9.71
C SER A 9 23.63 9.54 -10.21
N LYS A 10 24.86 9.38 -9.72
CA LYS A 10 25.80 8.31 -10.06
C LYS A 10 26.31 7.63 -8.78
N PRO A 11 26.60 6.32 -8.81
CA PRO A 11 27.19 5.61 -7.66
C PRO A 11 28.51 6.27 -7.26
N SER A 12 28.85 6.20 -5.98
CA SER A 12 30.07 6.86 -5.48
C SER A 12 31.35 6.05 -5.63
N GLY A 13 31.26 4.79 -6.06
CA GLY A 13 32.35 3.81 -6.05
C GLY A 13 32.63 3.18 -4.68
N ARG A 14 31.93 3.57 -3.60
CA ARG A 14 32.14 2.99 -2.26
C ARG A 14 31.80 1.50 -2.13
N HIS A 15 31.09 0.94 -3.11
CA HIS A 15 30.79 -0.47 -3.21
C HIS A 15 31.96 -1.30 -3.75
N GLU A 16 32.93 -0.67 -4.42
CA GLU A 16 34.09 -1.38 -4.97
C GLU A 16 34.82 -2.13 -3.84
N SER A 17 35.22 -3.38 -4.10
CA SER A 17 35.85 -4.31 -3.14
C SER A 17 34.98 -4.80 -1.96
N LYS A 18 33.68 -4.48 -1.96
CA LYS A 18 32.71 -4.96 -0.97
C LYS A 18 31.66 -5.85 -1.64
N HIS A 19 31.00 -6.69 -0.85
CA HIS A 19 29.79 -7.38 -1.26
C HIS A 19 28.66 -6.37 -1.42
N HIS A 20 28.22 -6.16 -2.66
CA HIS A 20 27.31 -5.09 -3.04
C HIS A 20 25.88 -5.61 -3.19
N ILE A 21 24.97 -5.05 -2.40
CA ILE A 21 23.54 -5.31 -2.47
C ILE A 21 22.84 -4.08 -3.05
N ILE A 22 22.12 -4.25 -4.15
CA ILE A 22 21.24 -3.21 -4.69
C ILE A 22 19.81 -3.48 -4.22
N ILE A 23 19.14 -2.44 -3.72
CA ILE A 23 17.72 -2.47 -3.43
C ILE A 23 17.02 -1.47 -4.35
N VAL A 24 16.17 -1.98 -5.24
CA VAL A 24 15.42 -1.16 -6.19
C VAL A 24 14.07 -0.79 -5.58
N GLY A 25 13.90 0.49 -5.24
CA GLY A 25 12.69 1.06 -4.65
C GLY A 25 12.88 1.49 -3.20
N ALA A 26 12.63 2.77 -2.91
CA ALA A 26 12.66 3.32 -1.55
C ALA A 26 11.24 3.46 -0.95
N GLY A 27 10.36 2.50 -1.27
CA GLY A 27 9.12 2.25 -0.54
C GLY A 27 9.38 1.55 0.79
N ILE A 28 8.33 1.31 1.58
CA ILE A 28 8.49 0.71 2.91
C ILE A 28 9.12 -0.69 2.86
N ILE A 29 8.87 -1.47 1.80
CA ILE A 29 9.46 -2.81 1.66
C ILE A 29 10.99 -2.70 1.53
N GLY A 30 11.48 -1.93 0.56
CA GLY A 30 12.92 -1.73 0.37
C GLY A 30 13.59 -1.07 1.58
N VAL A 31 12.90 -0.12 2.24
CA VAL A 31 13.39 0.50 3.47
C VAL A 31 13.50 -0.50 4.63
N CYS A 32 12.49 -1.35 4.84
CA CYS A 32 12.54 -2.38 5.87
C CYS A 32 13.63 -3.42 5.54
N THR A 33 13.81 -3.81 4.28
CA THR A 33 14.93 -4.68 3.87
C THR A 33 16.27 -4.06 4.24
N ALA A 34 16.50 -2.79 3.89
CA ALA A 34 17.74 -2.09 4.24
C ALA A 34 17.93 -1.98 5.76
N TYR A 35 16.88 -1.65 6.51
CA TYR A 35 16.90 -1.55 7.97
C TYR A 35 17.31 -2.89 8.61
N TYR A 36 16.66 -3.99 8.25
CA TYR A 36 16.96 -5.29 8.84
C TYR A 36 18.30 -5.84 8.37
N LEU A 37 18.75 -5.55 7.15
CA LEU A 37 20.12 -5.87 6.71
C LEU A 37 21.16 -5.26 7.63
N VAL A 38 21.13 -3.95 7.88
CA VAL A 38 22.15 -3.29 8.71
C VAL A 38 22.04 -3.61 10.20
N GLN A 39 20.90 -4.18 10.63
CA GLN A 39 20.70 -4.70 11.99
C GLN A 39 21.11 -6.17 12.13
N HIS A 40 21.32 -6.87 11.01
CA HIS A 40 21.58 -8.30 11.03
C HIS A 40 22.96 -8.61 11.65
N PRO A 41 23.09 -9.64 12.53
CA PRO A 41 24.35 -9.94 13.21
C PRO A 41 25.55 -10.25 12.30
N LYS A 42 25.30 -10.71 11.07
CA LYS A 42 26.34 -10.98 10.06
C LYS A 42 26.71 -9.77 9.21
N TYR A 43 25.95 -8.68 9.30
CA TYR A 43 26.23 -7.50 8.51
C TYR A 43 27.45 -6.77 9.06
N ASP A 44 28.41 -6.52 8.18
CA ASP A 44 29.65 -5.80 8.48
C ASP A 44 29.79 -4.64 7.49
N PRO A 45 29.69 -3.38 7.91
CA PRO A 45 29.75 -2.22 7.01
C PRO A 45 31.10 -2.08 6.29
N GLU A 46 32.15 -2.76 6.76
CA GLU A 46 33.44 -2.81 6.05
C GLU A 46 33.45 -3.83 4.91
N LYS A 47 32.58 -4.85 4.97
CA LYS A 47 32.49 -5.92 3.95
C LYS A 47 31.32 -5.76 3.00
N TYR A 48 30.26 -5.10 3.45
CA TYR A 48 29.04 -4.92 2.69
C TYR A 48 28.82 -3.45 2.32
N HIS A 49 28.22 -3.24 1.16
CA HIS A 49 27.70 -1.94 0.74
C HIS A 49 26.30 -2.11 0.18
N ILE A 50 25.41 -1.18 0.49
CA ILE A 50 24.02 -1.20 0.02
C ILE A 50 23.75 0.06 -0.79
N THR A 51 23.29 -0.11 -2.03
CA THR A 51 22.79 1.02 -2.83
C THR A 51 21.28 0.91 -2.96
N ILE A 52 20.57 1.92 -2.45
CA ILE A 52 19.12 2.04 -2.65
C ILE A 52 18.88 2.95 -3.85
N VAL A 53 18.24 2.41 -4.89
CA VAL A 53 17.93 3.14 -6.12
C VAL A 53 16.44 3.47 -6.14
N GLU A 54 16.11 4.76 -6.22
CA GLU A 54 14.73 5.26 -6.21
C GLU A 54 14.50 6.19 -7.40
N SER A 55 13.40 5.99 -8.11
CA SER A 55 13.10 6.76 -9.32
C SER A 55 12.88 8.24 -9.03
N LYS A 56 12.14 8.61 -7.97
CA LYS A 56 11.80 10.02 -7.71
C LYS A 56 12.04 10.46 -6.28
N ARG A 57 11.39 9.81 -5.32
CA ARG A 57 11.42 10.21 -3.91
C ARG A 57 11.06 9.05 -2.99
N VAL A 58 11.72 9.02 -1.84
CA VAL A 58 11.41 8.07 -0.76
C VAL A 58 9.93 8.12 -0.42
N ALA A 59 9.31 6.93 -0.29
CA ALA A 59 7.87 6.78 -0.03
C ALA A 59 6.96 7.51 -1.06
N GLY A 60 7.41 7.75 -2.29
CA GLY A 60 6.62 8.45 -3.32
C GLY A 60 5.43 7.67 -3.86
N GLY A 61 5.47 6.34 -3.77
CA GLY A 61 4.39 5.42 -4.17
C GLY A 61 3.34 5.18 -3.09
N ALA A 62 2.80 3.95 -3.05
CA ALA A 62 1.77 3.56 -2.08
C ALA A 62 2.20 3.74 -0.62
N SER A 63 3.48 3.52 -0.29
CA SER A 63 3.99 3.59 1.08
C SER A 63 3.80 4.95 1.76
N GLY A 64 3.84 6.06 1.02
CA GLY A 64 3.61 7.40 1.57
C GLY A 64 2.14 7.81 1.62
N LYS A 65 1.26 7.08 0.91
CA LYS A 65 -0.14 7.46 0.67
C LYS A 65 -1.15 6.49 1.27
N ALA A 66 -0.74 5.28 1.66
CA ALA A 66 -1.58 4.25 2.25
C ALA A 66 -2.24 4.72 3.56
N GLY A 67 -3.30 4.01 4.00
CA GLY A 67 -4.07 4.29 5.22
C GLY A 67 -3.36 3.97 6.54
N GLY A 68 -2.48 2.97 6.54
CA GLY A 68 -1.61 2.61 7.66
C GLY A 68 -2.23 1.70 8.72
N LEU A 69 -3.38 1.07 8.41
CA LEU A 69 -3.96 0.02 9.24
C LEU A 69 -3.02 -1.19 9.32
N LEU A 70 -2.90 -1.74 10.53
CA LEU A 70 -2.23 -2.99 10.84
C LEU A 70 -3.25 -3.94 11.46
N ALA A 71 -3.28 -5.18 11.02
CA ALA A 71 -4.25 -6.17 11.47
C ALA A 71 -3.65 -7.58 11.48
N LEU A 72 -3.93 -8.35 12.53
CA LEU A 72 -3.59 -9.78 12.58
C LEU A 72 -4.40 -10.63 11.61
N TRP A 73 -5.54 -10.12 11.13
CA TRP A 73 -6.38 -10.76 10.12
C TRP A 73 -6.06 -10.30 8.69
N ALA A 74 -4.99 -9.53 8.49
CA ALA A 74 -4.44 -9.25 7.17
C ALA A 74 -3.93 -10.53 6.48
N PHE A 75 -3.53 -10.42 5.22
CA PHE A 75 -2.92 -11.52 4.46
C PHE A 75 -1.51 -11.13 3.93
N PRO A 76 -0.63 -12.10 3.63
CA PRO A 76 -0.83 -13.54 3.76
C PRO A 76 -0.51 -14.04 5.19
N GLU A 77 -1.14 -15.13 5.62
CA GLU A 77 -1.04 -15.64 7.01
C GLU A 77 0.39 -15.98 7.45
N GLN A 78 1.24 -16.34 6.48
CA GLN A 78 2.64 -16.73 6.60
C GLN A 78 3.49 -15.66 7.32
N ILE A 79 3.22 -14.37 7.06
CA ILE A 79 4.08 -13.27 7.53
C ILE A 79 3.36 -12.26 8.41
N VAL A 80 2.03 -12.27 8.43
CA VAL A 80 1.22 -11.25 9.12
C VAL A 80 1.50 -11.23 10.61
N SER A 81 1.52 -12.39 11.28
CA SER A 81 1.78 -12.46 12.72
C SER A 81 3.19 -11.97 13.07
N LEU A 82 4.20 -12.37 12.30
CA LEU A 82 5.58 -11.89 12.46
C LEU A 82 5.64 -10.37 12.31
N SER A 83 5.10 -9.85 11.21
CA SER A 83 5.21 -8.43 10.89
C SER A 83 4.44 -7.54 11.86
N PHE A 84 3.26 -7.98 12.31
CA PHE A 84 2.45 -7.26 13.30
C PHE A 84 3.16 -7.14 14.65
N ASN A 85 3.85 -8.21 15.08
CA ASN A 85 4.67 -8.18 16.30
C ASN A 85 5.88 -7.27 16.15
N LEU A 86 6.57 -7.32 15.00
CA LEU A 86 7.70 -6.44 14.71
C LEU A 86 7.30 -4.95 14.72
N HIS A 87 6.10 -4.59 14.27
CA HIS A 87 5.59 -3.22 14.42
C HIS A 87 5.50 -2.77 15.88
N GLN A 88 5.07 -3.65 16.78
CA GLN A 88 5.01 -3.37 18.22
C GLN A 88 6.42 -3.26 18.82
N GLU A 89 7.34 -4.15 18.43
CA GLU A 89 8.74 -4.12 18.87
C GLU A 89 9.43 -2.81 18.46
N LEU A 90 9.33 -2.44 17.18
CA LEU A 90 9.88 -1.19 16.66
C LEU A 90 9.29 0.03 17.38
N SER A 91 7.98 0.01 17.65
CA SER A 91 7.31 1.08 18.38
C SER A 91 7.83 1.22 19.81
N ASN A 92 8.04 0.09 20.51
CA ASN A 92 8.60 0.08 21.86
C ASN A 92 10.06 0.56 21.87
N GLU A 93 10.84 0.17 20.86
CA GLU A 93 12.26 0.51 20.76
C GLU A 93 12.47 2.01 20.49
N TYR A 94 11.67 2.59 19.60
CA TYR A 94 11.89 3.95 19.08
C TYR A 94 10.83 4.97 19.47
N ASN A 95 9.97 4.66 20.45
CA ASN A 95 8.86 5.52 20.84
C ASN A 95 7.93 5.84 19.65
N GLY A 96 7.48 4.80 18.96
CA GLY A 96 6.73 4.90 17.70
C GLY A 96 5.41 5.67 17.80
N ALA A 97 4.84 5.79 19.00
CA ALA A 97 3.68 6.62 19.26
C ALA A 97 3.93 8.10 18.90
N GLU A 98 5.09 8.63 19.29
CA GLU A 98 5.46 10.02 18.98
C GLU A 98 6.05 10.15 17.57
N GLU A 99 6.93 9.23 17.18
CA GLU A 99 7.70 9.36 15.94
C GLU A 99 6.87 9.13 14.67
N TRP A 100 5.93 8.17 14.70
CA TRP A 100 5.09 7.86 13.53
C TRP A 100 3.64 7.56 13.87
N GLY A 101 3.17 7.95 15.05
CA GLY A 101 1.76 7.82 15.43
C GLY A 101 1.30 6.39 15.63
N TYR A 102 2.21 5.45 15.96
CA TYR A 102 1.85 4.07 16.29
C TYR A 102 0.85 4.05 17.44
N ARG A 103 -0.28 3.40 17.24
CA ARG A 103 -1.21 3.11 18.34
C ARG A 103 -2.07 1.90 18.06
N ARG A 104 -2.43 1.20 19.12
CA ARG A 104 -3.47 0.19 19.12
C ARG A 104 -4.83 0.88 18.93
N LEU A 105 -5.73 0.30 18.15
CA LEU A 105 -7.05 0.89 17.90
C LEU A 105 -8.15 -0.16 17.80
N THR A 106 -9.40 0.28 17.64
CA THR A 106 -10.53 -0.61 17.37
C THR A 106 -10.94 -0.48 15.90
N THR A 107 -11.19 -1.62 15.26
CA THR A 107 -11.66 -1.68 13.87
C THR A 107 -13.08 -2.19 13.81
N VAL A 108 -13.96 -1.48 13.12
CA VAL A 108 -15.38 -1.83 12.96
C VAL A 108 -15.79 -1.80 11.51
N SER A 109 -16.82 -2.59 11.16
CA SER A 109 -17.57 -2.43 9.92
C SER A 109 -18.93 -1.80 10.24
N LEU A 110 -19.30 -0.76 9.49
CA LEU A 110 -20.55 -0.03 9.63
C LEU A 110 -21.41 -0.17 8.37
N GLU A 111 -22.66 -0.54 8.56
CA GLU A 111 -23.65 -0.61 7.48
C GLU A 111 -24.79 0.37 7.77
N GLY A 112 -25.34 0.98 6.73
CA GLY A 112 -26.47 1.90 6.87
C GLY A 112 -27.06 2.37 5.55
N ASP A 113 -28.19 3.06 5.61
CA ASP A 113 -28.86 3.65 4.44
C ASP A 113 -28.75 5.18 4.45
N ILE A 114 -28.00 5.73 3.48
CA ILE A 114 -27.82 7.17 3.27
C ILE A 114 -28.53 7.67 2.00
N SER A 115 -29.37 6.83 1.36
CA SER A 115 -30.05 7.16 0.10
C SER A 115 -31.05 8.32 0.21
N HIS A 116 -31.48 8.63 1.44
CA HIS A 116 -32.42 9.71 1.74
C HIS A 116 -31.72 11.05 2.02
N LEU A 117 -30.38 11.07 2.10
CA LEU A 117 -29.61 12.28 2.34
C LEU A 117 -29.29 12.98 1.02
N GLY A 118 -29.69 14.26 0.91
CA GLY A 118 -29.34 15.12 -0.23
C GLY A 118 -27.83 15.28 -0.40
N ASP A 119 -27.43 15.78 -1.58
CA ASP A 119 -26.03 16.07 -1.90
C ASP A 119 -25.59 17.47 -1.45
N GLU A 120 -26.53 18.26 -0.92
CA GLU A 120 -26.29 19.60 -0.40
C GLU A 120 -25.56 19.49 0.94
N ILE A 121 -24.26 19.82 0.93
CA ILE A 121 -23.57 20.26 2.13
C ILE A 121 -24.07 21.68 2.33
N ASP A 122 -25.08 21.85 3.18
CA ASP A 122 -25.55 23.20 3.52
C ASP A 122 -24.37 23.97 4.13
N ASP A 123 -23.86 24.94 3.37
CA ASP A 123 -23.08 26.05 3.88
C ASP A 123 -24.05 26.91 4.72
N GLU A 124 -24.47 26.40 5.89
CA GLU A 124 -25.17 27.23 6.86
C GLU A 124 -24.16 28.28 7.35
N GLU A 125 -24.28 29.47 6.75
CA GLU A 125 -23.70 30.73 7.22
C GLU A 125 -23.96 30.87 8.72
N GLU A 126 -22.96 31.40 9.42
CA GLU A 126 -23.00 31.62 10.87
C GLU A 126 -24.22 32.47 11.24
N GLU A 127 -25.27 31.86 11.81
CA GLU A 127 -26.31 32.63 12.50
C GLU A 127 -25.70 33.23 13.76
N GLU A 128 -25.45 34.54 13.71
CA GLU A 128 -25.13 35.38 14.86
C GLU A 128 -26.23 35.24 15.92
N ASP A 129 -25.84 34.73 17.10
CA ASP A 129 -26.63 34.73 18.33
C ASP A 129 -26.95 36.17 18.75
N THR A 130 -28.07 36.69 18.27
CA THR A 130 -28.70 37.89 18.80
C THR A 130 -29.81 37.47 19.75
N GLY A 131 -29.48 37.53 21.04
CA GLY A 131 -30.37 37.08 22.10
C GLY A 131 -31.71 37.81 22.15
N ASN A 132 -32.66 37.11 22.79
CA ASN A 132 -33.53 37.55 23.88
C ASN A 132 -34.97 37.04 23.69
N GLY A 133 -35.48 36.26 24.65
CA GLY A 133 -36.88 35.81 24.60
C GLY A 133 -37.23 34.72 25.59
N SER A 134 -37.32 35.06 26.88
CA SER A 134 -38.06 34.26 27.87
C SER A 134 -39.49 34.02 27.42
N THR A 135 -39.95 32.76 27.43
CA THR A 135 -41.27 32.41 27.98
C THR A 135 -41.37 30.92 28.31
N ASN A 136 -41.69 30.65 29.58
CA ASN A 136 -42.22 29.41 30.11
C ASN A 136 -43.49 28.95 29.37
N ILE A 137 -43.76 27.63 29.42
CA ILE A 137 -45.04 26.88 29.47
C ILE A 137 -44.74 25.50 28.84
N GLY A 138 -44.98 24.32 29.40
CA GLY A 138 -45.71 23.87 30.59
C GLY A 138 -46.00 22.38 30.37
N CYS A 139 -45.42 21.51 31.21
CA CYS A 139 -45.59 20.07 31.17
C CYS A 139 -47.03 19.66 31.53
N LYS A 140 -47.66 18.82 30.70
CA LYS A 140 -48.91 18.12 31.04
C LYS A 140 -48.86 16.67 30.55
N THR A 141 -48.51 15.79 31.49
CA THR A 141 -48.79 14.34 31.49
C THR A 141 -50.29 14.06 31.71
N LYS A 142 -50.86 13.06 31.03
CA LYS A 142 -51.89 12.17 31.62
C LYS A 142 -51.85 10.74 31.06
N PRO A 143 -52.22 9.71 31.85
CA PRO A 143 -51.97 8.29 31.60
C PRO A 143 -53.26 7.48 31.31
N THR A 144 -53.14 6.28 30.71
CA THR A 144 -54.20 5.24 30.73
C THR A 144 -53.58 3.86 30.42
N ILE A 145 -53.37 3.01 31.45
CA ILE A 145 -54.22 1.87 31.92
C ILE A 145 -54.15 0.61 31.04
N THR A 146 -53.68 -0.44 31.70
CA THR A 146 -53.52 -1.87 31.37
C THR A 146 -54.83 -2.66 31.39
N VAL A 147 -54.94 -3.70 30.56
CA VAL A 147 -55.83 -4.86 30.82
C VAL A 147 -55.18 -6.16 30.30
N ASP A 148 -54.99 -7.13 31.21
CA ASP A 148 -54.51 -8.50 30.98
C ASP A 148 -55.63 -9.50 30.64
N LYS A 149 -55.34 -10.53 29.81
CA LYS A 149 -55.77 -11.95 29.96
C LYS A 149 -55.22 -12.90 28.84
N PRO A 150 -55.22 -14.26 28.99
CA PRO A 150 -54.04 -15.10 29.31
C PRO A 150 -53.71 -16.19 28.22
N PRO A 151 -52.75 -17.12 28.41
CA PRO A 151 -51.89 -17.66 27.34
C PRO A 151 -52.34 -19.00 26.73
N LYS A 152 -51.94 -19.26 25.46
CA LYS A 152 -51.84 -20.62 24.90
C LYS A 152 -50.59 -20.79 24.02
N LYS A 153 -49.93 -21.92 24.25
CA LYS A 153 -48.66 -22.42 23.72
C LYS A 153 -48.74 -22.80 22.24
N THR A 154 -47.72 -22.46 21.45
CA THR A 154 -46.91 -23.39 20.63
C THR A 154 -45.73 -22.65 19.99
N ALA A 155 -44.65 -23.40 19.78
CA ALA A 155 -43.29 -22.93 19.53
C ALA A 155 -43.08 -22.18 18.20
N ARG A 156 -42.28 -21.12 18.28
CA ARG A 156 -41.28 -20.67 17.30
C ARG A 156 -40.47 -19.59 18.03
N THR A 157 -39.16 -19.79 18.16
CA THR A 157 -38.25 -18.79 18.71
C THR A 157 -38.31 -17.55 17.83
N ARG A 158 -39.20 -16.62 18.19
CA ARG A 158 -39.19 -15.26 17.67
C ARG A 158 -37.93 -14.63 18.22
N SER A 159 -37.02 -14.27 17.33
CA SER A 159 -35.97 -13.31 17.64
C SER A 159 -36.63 -12.11 18.30
N THR A 160 -36.22 -11.85 19.54
CA THR A 160 -36.55 -10.64 20.26
C THR A 160 -36.08 -9.47 19.43
N GLY A 161 -37.00 -8.77 18.78
CA GLY A 161 -36.76 -7.42 18.29
C GLY A 161 -36.31 -6.55 19.47
N GLY A 162 -35.14 -5.94 19.35
CA GLY A 162 -34.62 -5.02 20.37
C GLY A 162 -33.13 -5.13 20.67
N LEU A 163 -32.26 -5.17 19.67
CA LEU A 163 -30.92 -4.58 19.77
C LEU A 163 -30.65 -3.86 18.45
N ARG A 164 -30.92 -2.55 18.40
CA ARG A 164 -30.11 -1.69 17.53
C ARG A 164 -28.68 -1.89 18.03
N ASN A 165 -27.79 -2.48 17.22
CA ASN A 165 -26.37 -2.57 17.56
C ASN A 165 -25.85 -1.14 17.66
N ARG A 166 -25.83 -0.61 18.90
CA ARG A 166 -25.38 0.76 19.16
C ARG A 166 -23.90 0.83 18.83
N LEU A 167 -23.48 1.92 18.19
CA LEU A 167 -22.08 2.22 17.99
C LEU A 167 -21.30 2.12 19.32
N PRO A 168 -20.00 1.76 19.29
CA PRO A 168 -19.15 1.81 20.46
C PRO A 168 -19.28 3.17 21.17
N VAL A 169 -19.39 3.17 22.49
CA VAL A 169 -19.68 4.38 23.29
C VAL A 169 -18.63 5.48 23.08
N ASN A 170 -17.40 5.09 22.79
CA ASN A 170 -16.27 5.98 22.56
C ASN A 170 -16.07 6.36 21.07
N LEU A 171 -16.86 5.83 20.13
CA LEU A 171 -16.84 6.28 18.74
C LEU A 171 -17.61 7.61 18.63
N ASN A 172 -16.88 8.72 18.60
CA ASN A 172 -17.46 10.05 18.81
C ASN A 172 -17.67 10.89 17.54
N TRP A 173 -17.36 10.36 16.36
CA TRP A 173 -17.33 11.13 15.11
C TRP A 173 -18.20 10.56 14.00
N ILE A 174 -19.05 9.57 14.28
CA ILE A 174 -20.03 9.01 13.33
C ILE A 174 -21.45 9.28 13.82
N ASN A 175 -22.35 9.69 12.92
CA ASN A 175 -23.76 9.87 13.24
C ASN A 175 -24.46 8.51 13.40
N SER A 176 -24.67 8.10 14.65
CA SER A 176 -25.31 6.82 14.99
C SER A 176 -26.74 6.65 14.45
N ALA A 177 -27.44 7.75 14.09
CA ALA A 177 -28.79 7.67 13.55
C ALA A 177 -28.84 7.07 12.13
N LEU A 178 -27.71 7.08 11.42
CA LEU A 178 -27.57 6.57 10.05
C LEU A 178 -27.09 5.12 9.99
N ILE A 179 -26.77 4.51 11.14
CA ILE A 179 -26.15 3.19 11.20
C ILE A 179 -27.18 2.15 11.58
N ASP A 180 -27.37 1.17 10.70
CA ASP A 180 -28.26 0.04 10.89
C ASP A 180 -27.55 -1.11 11.60
N ASN A 181 -26.28 -1.35 11.25
CA ASN A 181 -25.47 -2.42 11.81
C ASN A 181 -24.02 -1.97 12.06
N CYS A 182 -23.44 -2.50 13.12
CA CYS A 182 -22.05 -2.28 13.51
C CYS A 182 -21.47 -3.62 13.97
N SER A 183 -20.44 -4.10 13.29
CA SER A 183 -19.69 -5.30 13.66
C SER A 183 -18.25 -4.97 14.01
N THR A 184 -17.66 -5.70 14.94
CA THR A 184 -16.24 -5.53 15.32
C THR A 184 -15.39 -6.43 14.43
N LEU A 185 -14.42 -5.83 13.74
CA LEU A 185 -13.43 -6.55 12.92
C LEU A 185 -12.13 -6.79 13.70
N GLY A 186 -11.82 -5.94 14.68
CA GLY A 186 -10.63 -6.10 15.51
C GLY A 186 -10.59 -5.13 16.69
N GLY A 187 -9.84 -5.51 17.71
CA GLY A 187 -9.65 -4.76 18.94
C GLY A 187 -8.22 -4.30 19.11
N THR A 188 -7.94 -3.63 20.23
CA THR A 188 -6.59 -3.16 20.56
C THR A 188 -5.58 -4.28 20.80
N ASP A 189 -6.00 -5.54 20.81
CA ASP A 189 -5.20 -6.76 20.85
C ASP A 189 -4.89 -7.33 19.45
N THR A 190 -5.69 -6.99 18.43
CA THR A 190 -5.57 -7.54 17.07
C THR A 190 -5.37 -6.51 15.96
N THR A 191 -5.54 -5.21 16.25
CA THR A 191 -5.32 -4.13 15.29
C THR A 191 -4.53 -2.94 15.87
N ALA A 192 -3.84 -2.25 14.98
CA ALA A 192 -3.06 -1.06 15.27
C ALA A 192 -3.03 -0.15 14.03
N GLN A 193 -2.43 1.03 14.14
CA GLN A 193 -2.23 1.92 13.01
C GLN A 193 -0.94 2.70 13.15
N VAL A 194 -0.34 3.04 12.02
CA VAL A 194 0.80 3.95 11.88
C VAL A 194 0.49 5.05 10.88
N HIS A 195 1.25 6.15 10.92
CA HIS A 195 1.35 7.08 9.81
C HIS A 195 2.39 6.57 8.80
N PRO A 196 2.02 6.09 7.60
CA PRO A 196 2.93 5.34 6.74
C PRO A 196 4.15 6.12 6.23
N TYR A 197 3.95 7.38 5.84
CA TYR A 197 5.06 8.26 5.44
C TYR A 197 6.08 8.49 6.56
N LYS A 198 5.61 8.80 7.79
CA LYS A 198 6.48 9.01 8.95
C LYS A 198 7.24 7.72 9.30
N PHE A 199 6.54 6.59 9.35
CA PHE A 199 7.13 5.27 9.61
C PHE A 199 8.23 4.92 8.60
N THR A 200 7.95 5.07 7.30
CA THR A 200 8.93 4.80 6.23
C THR A 200 10.16 5.69 6.35
N ASN A 201 9.99 7.00 6.54
CA ASN A 201 11.13 7.92 6.65
C ASN A 201 11.92 7.69 7.94
N PHE A 202 11.26 7.37 9.05
CA PHE A 202 11.91 7.10 10.32
C PHE A 202 12.79 5.84 10.24
N LEU A 203 12.25 4.73 9.75
CA LEU A 203 13.05 3.51 9.58
C LEU A 203 14.19 3.71 8.60
N LEU A 204 13.98 4.50 7.54
CA LEU A 204 15.06 4.82 6.62
C LEU A 204 16.18 5.61 7.33
N LYS A 205 15.83 6.61 8.12
CA LYS A 205 16.80 7.37 8.93
C LYS A 205 17.60 6.42 9.82
N LYS A 206 16.93 5.46 10.48
CA LYS A 206 17.60 4.45 11.32
C LYS A 206 18.50 3.52 10.54
N ALA A 207 18.07 3.04 9.36
CA ALA A 207 18.93 2.23 8.49
C ALA A 207 20.22 2.99 8.14
N ILE A 208 20.12 4.27 7.77
CA ILE A 208 21.28 5.10 7.46
C ILE A 208 22.17 5.30 8.69
N GLU A 209 21.60 5.64 9.85
CA GLU A 209 22.35 5.80 11.10
C GLU A 209 23.15 4.53 11.45
N TYR A 210 22.53 3.35 11.35
CA TYR A 210 23.17 2.08 11.70
C TYR A 210 24.14 1.55 10.64
N SER A 211 23.98 1.95 9.37
CA SER A 211 24.89 1.57 8.29
C SER A 211 26.31 2.09 8.46
N LYS A 212 26.53 3.13 9.28
CA LYS A 212 27.84 3.80 9.42
C LYS A 212 28.45 4.24 8.08
N GLY A 213 27.60 4.60 7.12
CA GLY A 213 27.99 5.08 5.79
C GLY A 213 28.10 4.02 4.68
N SER A 214 27.75 2.76 4.98
CA SER A 214 27.69 1.67 3.99
C SER A 214 26.41 1.66 3.15
N ILE A 215 25.41 2.49 3.48
CA ILE A 215 24.24 2.74 2.63
C ILE A 215 24.47 4.00 1.79
N GLU A 216 24.09 3.94 0.52
CA GLU A 216 23.94 5.14 -0.32
C GLU A 216 22.65 5.17 -1.12
N PHE A 217 22.28 6.39 -1.55
CA PHE A 217 21.05 6.67 -2.26
C PHE A 217 21.32 7.21 -3.65
N VAL A 218 20.76 6.54 -4.65
CA VAL A 218 20.80 6.95 -6.05
C VAL A 218 19.39 7.31 -6.52
N LEU A 219 19.23 8.50 -7.09
CA LEU A 219 18.01 8.89 -7.81
C LEU A 219 18.12 8.46 -9.26
N GLY A 220 17.40 7.40 -9.59
CA GLY A 220 17.46 6.77 -10.90
C GLY A 220 16.28 5.85 -11.16
N LYS A 221 15.75 5.88 -12.38
CA LYS A 221 14.75 4.93 -12.85
C LYS A 221 15.47 3.69 -13.39
N VAL A 222 15.35 2.57 -12.68
CA VAL A 222 15.85 1.28 -13.17
C VAL A 222 14.96 0.81 -14.31
N ASN A 223 15.57 0.46 -15.43
CA ASN A 223 14.87 -0.02 -16.63
C ASN A 223 15.20 -1.48 -16.94
N GLU A 224 16.36 -1.98 -16.51
CA GLU A 224 16.87 -3.29 -16.92
C GLU A 224 17.71 -3.93 -15.81
N ILE A 225 17.69 -5.26 -15.76
CA ILE A 225 18.62 -6.08 -14.98
C ILE A 225 19.71 -6.58 -15.92
N THR A 226 20.97 -6.58 -15.50
CA THR A 226 22.07 -7.15 -16.28
C THR A 226 22.36 -8.57 -15.81
N TYR A 227 22.81 -9.42 -16.74
CA TYR A 227 23.05 -10.84 -16.49
C TYR A 227 24.46 -11.25 -16.91
N SER A 228 24.92 -12.38 -16.38
CA SER A 228 26.13 -13.07 -16.83
C SER A 228 25.77 -14.08 -17.91
N PHE A 229 26.37 -13.97 -19.10
CA PHE A 229 26.18 -14.96 -20.17
C PHE A 229 26.63 -16.37 -19.80
N GLU A 230 27.64 -16.50 -18.93
CA GLU A 230 28.18 -17.80 -18.53
C GLU A 230 27.29 -18.53 -17.53
N THR A 231 26.67 -17.79 -16.61
CA THR A 231 25.96 -18.38 -15.46
C THR A 231 24.46 -18.13 -15.47
N GLY A 232 23.97 -17.22 -16.32
CA GLY A 232 22.58 -16.73 -16.32
C GLY A 232 22.21 -15.91 -15.07
N SER A 233 23.12 -15.73 -14.11
CA SER A 233 22.84 -15.02 -12.86
C SER A 233 22.80 -13.50 -13.08
N ALA A 234 22.01 -12.80 -12.28
CA ALA A 234 21.97 -11.34 -12.33
C ALA A 234 23.28 -10.75 -11.77
N THR A 235 23.78 -9.71 -12.44
CA THR A 235 25.09 -9.08 -12.17
C THR A 235 25.00 -7.59 -11.87
N GLY A 236 23.82 -6.98 -12.03
CA GLY A 236 23.63 -5.56 -11.85
C GLY A 236 22.33 -5.04 -12.44
N ILE A 237 22.25 -3.72 -12.57
CA ILE A 237 21.11 -3.01 -13.15
C ILE A 237 21.58 -1.94 -14.12
N LYS A 238 20.72 -1.57 -15.07
CA LYS A 238 20.83 -0.31 -15.83
C LYS A 238 19.75 0.65 -15.39
N TYR A 239 20.14 1.88 -15.08
CA TYR A 239 19.21 2.91 -14.63
C TYR A 239 19.49 4.26 -15.29
N GLN A 240 18.45 5.07 -15.39
CA GLN A 240 18.53 6.43 -15.90
C GLN A 240 18.46 7.44 -14.75
N PRO A 241 19.48 8.29 -14.55
CA PRO A 241 19.46 9.29 -13.48
C PRO A 241 18.29 10.27 -13.61
N THR A 242 17.60 10.53 -12.50
CA THR A 242 16.38 11.39 -12.51
C THR A 242 16.57 12.75 -11.81
N SER A 243 17.76 13.01 -11.26
CA SER A 243 18.04 14.22 -10.48
C SER A 243 18.44 15.47 -11.30
N PHE A 244 18.32 15.44 -12.63
CA PHE A 244 18.72 16.58 -13.46
C PHE A 244 17.64 17.66 -13.52
N LYS A 245 17.98 18.87 -13.05
CA LYS A 245 17.17 20.10 -13.19
C LYS A 245 17.03 20.62 -14.63
N SER A 246 17.46 19.85 -15.63
CA SER A 246 17.34 20.14 -17.05
C SER A 246 16.76 18.90 -17.71
N GLY A 247 15.67 19.03 -18.45
CA GLY A 247 14.93 17.95 -19.11
C GLY A 247 15.68 17.23 -20.23
N ALA A 248 16.96 16.91 -20.02
CA ALA A 248 17.71 15.92 -20.78
C ALA A 248 17.71 14.62 -19.96
N GLU A 249 17.17 13.56 -20.55
CA GLU A 249 17.39 12.19 -20.10
C GLU A 249 18.90 11.95 -19.96
N GLY A 250 19.36 11.67 -18.73
CA GLY A 250 20.77 11.37 -18.48
C GLY A 250 21.16 10.08 -19.20
N GLU A 251 22.42 9.96 -19.60
CA GLU A 251 22.97 8.70 -20.11
C GLU A 251 22.65 7.54 -19.15
N THR A 252 22.27 6.39 -19.70
CA THR A 252 22.03 5.16 -18.94
C THR A 252 23.30 4.77 -18.19
N VAL A 253 23.16 4.48 -16.89
CA VAL A 253 24.26 4.07 -16.01
C VAL A 253 24.09 2.60 -15.66
N THR A 254 25.13 1.81 -15.90
CA THR A 254 25.23 0.43 -15.43
C THR A 254 25.83 0.41 -14.02
N LEU A 255 25.22 -0.34 -13.11
CA LEU A 255 25.71 -0.54 -11.75
C LEU A 255 25.70 -2.04 -11.42
N ASN A 256 26.91 -2.59 -11.25
CA ASN A 256 27.10 -4.01 -10.93
C ASN A 256 26.84 -4.29 -9.46
N ALA A 257 26.38 -5.48 -9.13
CA ALA A 257 26.15 -5.95 -7.76
C ALA A 257 26.21 -7.47 -7.64
N ASP A 258 26.45 -7.93 -6.43
CA ASP A 258 26.44 -9.36 -6.10
C ASP A 258 25.01 -9.85 -5.81
N GLN A 259 24.11 -8.97 -5.35
CA GLN A 259 22.70 -9.29 -5.09
C GLN A 259 21.79 -8.09 -5.42
N ILE A 260 20.61 -8.37 -5.98
CA ILE A 260 19.65 -7.35 -6.41
C ILE A 260 18.27 -7.67 -5.82
N VAL A 261 17.69 -6.72 -5.10
CA VAL A 261 16.36 -6.84 -4.51
C VAL A 261 15.38 -5.93 -5.23
N MET A 262 14.37 -6.53 -5.87
CA MET A 262 13.28 -5.83 -6.54
C MET A 262 12.15 -5.55 -5.55
N ALA A 263 12.07 -4.31 -5.06
CA ALA A 263 11.03 -3.81 -4.15
C ALA A 263 10.23 -2.64 -4.78
N VAL A 264 9.95 -2.77 -6.09
CA VAL A 264 9.41 -1.70 -6.95
C VAL A 264 7.88 -1.58 -6.97
N GLY A 265 7.18 -2.32 -6.12
CA GLY A 265 5.72 -2.22 -6.00
C GLY A 265 5.00 -2.46 -7.34
N PRO A 266 4.02 -1.62 -7.73
CA PRO A 266 3.22 -1.86 -8.94
C PRO A 266 4.00 -1.65 -10.25
N TRP A 267 5.25 -1.18 -10.19
CA TRP A 267 6.15 -1.08 -11.34
C TRP A 267 6.92 -2.38 -11.61
N THR A 268 6.72 -3.45 -10.82
CA THR A 268 7.45 -4.72 -10.98
C THR A 268 7.38 -5.25 -12.41
N SER A 269 6.19 -5.32 -13.01
CA SER A 269 6.02 -5.84 -14.38
C SER A 269 6.62 -4.96 -15.47
N LYS A 270 6.96 -3.70 -15.19
CA LYS A 270 7.71 -2.88 -16.18
C LYS A 270 9.19 -3.25 -16.27
N ILE A 271 9.73 -3.88 -15.23
CA ILE A 271 11.14 -4.32 -15.19
C ILE A 271 11.23 -5.84 -15.37
N LEU A 272 10.21 -6.58 -14.90
CA LEU A 272 10.08 -8.03 -15.04
C LEU A 272 8.76 -8.35 -15.77
N PRO A 273 8.71 -8.30 -17.12
CA PRO A 273 7.49 -8.32 -17.93
C PRO A 273 6.49 -9.44 -17.61
N ASP A 274 6.98 -10.63 -17.29
CA ASP A 274 6.14 -11.80 -17.00
C ASP A 274 5.78 -11.96 -15.51
N CYS A 275 6.29 -11.09 -14.65
CA CYS A 275 5.92 -11.10 -13.25
C CYS A 275 4.44 -10.71 -13.12
N PRO A 276 3.57 -11.55 -12.52
CA PRO A 276 2.12 -11.35 -12.47
C PRO A 276 1.72 -10.32 -11.41
N ILE A 277 2.43 -9.19 -11.35
CA ILE A 277 2.14 -8.08 -10.47
C ILE A 277 1.70 -6.89 -11.33
N SER A 278 0.44 -6.49 -11.15
CA SER A 278 -0.13 -5.30 -11.77
C SER A 278 -0.40 -4.20 -10.76
N GLY A 279 -0.87 -3.06 -11.26
CA GLY A 279 -1.25 -1.93 -10.44
C GLY A 279 -2.76 -1.73 -10.41
N LEU A 280 -3.33 -1.61 -9.21
CA LEU A 280 -4.69 -1.12 -9.00
C LEU A 280 -4.66 0.31 -8.46
N ARG A 281 -5.16 1.30 -9.21
CA ARG A 281 -5.15 2.70 -8.76
C ARG A 281 -6.24 2.91 -7.70
N ALA A 282 -5.88 3.44 -6.54
CA ALA A 282 -6.83 3.85 -5.51
C ALA A 282 -6.67 5.35 -5.22
N HIS A 283 -7.80 6.03 -5.06
CA HIS A 283 -7.85 7.44 -4.68
C HIS A 283 -8.07 7.57 -3.17
N SER A 284 -7.44 8.56 -2.58
CA SER A 284 -7.61 8.86 -1.17
C SER A 284 -7.52 10.35 -0.89
N ILE A 285 -8.08 10.73 0.24
CA ILE A 285 -7.97 12.06 0.82
C ILE A 285 -7.51 11.96 2.27
N THR A 286 -6.95 13.05 2.77
CA THR A 286 -6.79 13.23 4.21
C THR A 286 -7.54 14.49 4.63
N ILE A 287 -8.18 14.42 5.79
CA ILE A 287 -9.09 15.45 6.29
C ILE A 287 -8.61 15.86 7.69
N SER A 288 -8.48 17.16 7.92
CA SER A 288 -8.42 17.68 9.29
C SER A 288 -9.86 17.85 9.82
N PRO A 289 -10.22 17.27 10.97
CA PRO A 289 -11.53 17.46 11.58
C PRO A 289 -11.84 18.94 11.87
N PHE A 290 -13.12 19.31 11.84
CA PHE A 290 -13.56 20.69 12.12
C PHE A 290 -13.09 21.19 13.49
N LYS A 291 -12.50 22.39 13.55
CA LYS A 291 -12.06 23.07 14.80
C LYS A 291 -11.24 22.15 15.73
N ASP A 292 -10.40 21.28 15.17
CA ASP A 292 -9.59 20.31 15.92
C ASP A 292 -10.40 19.41 16.87
N GLN A 293 -11.69 19.16 16.56
CA GLN A 293 -12.51 18.28 17.37
C GLN A 293 -11.90 16.86 17.38
N PRO A 294 -11.68 16.28 18.57
CA PRO A 294 -10.97 15.02 18.68
C PRO A 294 -11.79 13.90 18.04
N VAL A 295 -11.13 13.10 17.19
CA VAL A 295 -11.68 11.87 16.64
C VAL A 295 -11.09 10.69 17.39
N SER A 296 -11.96 9.84 17.94
CA SER A 296 -11.54 8.59 18.57
C SER A 296 -10.79 7.69 17.57
N PRO A 297 -9.72 6.98 17.98
CA PRO A 297 -8.87 6.20 17.09
C PRO A 297 -9.59 4.93 16.61
N TYR A 298 -10.25 5.04 15.47
CA TYR A 298 -10.95 3.94 14.82
C TYR A 298 -10.48 3.79 13.38
N ALA A 299 -10.38 2.55 12.94
CA ALA A 299 -10.41 2.19 11.54
C ALA A 299 -11.82 1.68 11.22
N ILE A 300 -12.46 2.28 10.22
CA ILE A 300 -13.86 2.03 9.89
C ILE A 300 -13.95 1.56 8.45
N PHE A 301 -14.44 0.35 8.29
CA PHE A 301 -14.94 -0.18 7.02
C PHE A 301 -16.41 0.17 6.92
N THR A 302 -16.89 0.48 5.72
CA THR A 302 -18.28 0.89 5.54
C THR A 302 -18.92 0.16 4.38
N GLU A 303 -20.24 -0.02 4.47
CA GLU A 303 -21.08 -0.38 3.33
C GLU A 303 -22.39 0.42 3.47
N PHE A 304 -22.48 1.52 2.74
CA PHE A 304 -23.62 2.42 2.78
C PHE A 304 -24.44 2.33 1.52
N LYS A 305 -25.73 2.10 1.69
CA LYS A 305 -26.69 2.11 0.60
C LYS A 305 -26.97 3.54 0.16
N THR A 306 -26.80 3.83 -1.13
CA THR A 306 -27.05 5.15 -1.75
C THR A 306 -28.29 5.16 -2.64
N GLY A 307 -28.87 4.00 -2.93
CA GLY A 307 -30.06 3.84 -3.76
C GLY A 307 -30.60 2.40 -3.72
N PRO A 308 -31.63 2.05 -4.49
CA PRO A 308 -32.24 0.72 -4.44
C PRO A 308 -31.26 -0.44 -4.67
N TYR A 309 -30.23 -0.21 -5.49
CA TYR A 309 -29.22 -1.21 -5.88
C TYR A 309 -27.80 -0.65 -5.93
N SER A 310 -27.55 0.50 -5.27
CA SER A 310 -26.24 1.16 -5.28
C SER A 310 -25.72 1.30 -3.85
N TYR A 311 -24.43 1.01 -3.71
CA TYR A 311 -23.70 1.05 -2.45
C TYR A 311 -22.38 1.79 -2.65
N ILE A 312 -21.86 2.33 -1.57
CA ILE A 312 -20.52 2.87 -1.46
C ILE A 312 -19.85 2.29 -0.23
N SER A 313 -18.54 2.10 -0.30
CA SER A 313 -17.77 1.50 0.79
C SER A 313 -16.47 2.24 1.07
N PRO A 314 -16.50 3.55 1.39
CA PRO A 314 -15.28 4.25 1.78
C PRO A 314 -14.70 3.67 3.07
N GLU A 315 -13.39 3.50 3.11
CA GLU A 315 -12.66 3.15 4.33
C GLU A 315 -12.17 4.44 5.00
N ILE A 316 -12.32 4.54 6.33
CA ILE A 316 -12.02 5.76 7.09
C ILE A 316 -11.13 5.41 8.28
N TYR A 317 -9.90 5.90 8.29
CA TYR A 317 -8.94 5.63 9.36
C TYR A 317 -8.50 6.92 10.03
N ALA A 318 -8.91 7.10 11.28
CA ALA A 318 -8.61 8.30 12.06
C ALA A 318 -7.19 8.22 12.63
N ARG A 319 -6.19 8.82 11.98
CA ARG A 319 -4.80 8.99 12.48
C ARG A 319 -4.76 9.97 13.64
N SER A 320 -3.59 10.09 14.28
CA SER A 320 -3.37 11.04 15.37
C SER A 320 -3.46 12.51 14.94
N ASP A 321 -3.17 12.80 13.67
CA ASP A 321 -3.07 14.16 13.11
C ASP A 321 -4.07 14.44 11.98
N GLU A 322 -4.61 13.42 11.33
CA GLU A 322 -5.54 13.55 10.21
C GLU A 322 -6.46 12.33 10.10
N VAL A 323 -7.59 12.45 9.39
CA VAL A 323 -8.43 11.30 9.04
C VAL A 323 -8.17 10.93 7.59
N TYR A 324 -7.68 9.72 7.38
CA TYR A 324 -7.48 9.14 6.06
C TYR A 324 -8.77 8.53 5.54
N VAL A 325 -9.11 8.78 4.27
CA VAL A 325 -10.26 8.18 3.60
C VAL A 325 -9.82 7.66 2.23
N CYS A 326 -10.19 6.43 1.88
CA CYS A 326 -10.03 5.93 0.52
C CYS A 326 -11.29 5.24 0.01
N GLY A 327 -11.41 5.16 -1.31
CA GLY A 327 -12.46 4.42 -1.98
C GLY A 327 -11.93 3.20 -2.70
N GLU A 328 -12.84 2.57 -3.45
CA GLU A 328 -12.52 1.44 -4.31
C GLU A 328 -11.46 1.77 -5.36
N GLY A 329 -10.68 0.76 -5.72
CA GLY A 329 -9.70 0.86 -6.79
C GLY A 329 -10.36 0.98 -8.18
N ASP A 330 -9.66 1.62 -9.11
CA ASP A 330 -9.98 1.61 -10.53
C ASP A 330 -8.81 1.10 -11.36
N SER A 331 -9.14 0.37 -12.43
CA SER A 331 -8.20 -0.14 -13.43
C SER A 331 -8.35 0.61 -14.75
N ALA A 332 -8.76 1.88 -14.71
CA ALA A 332 -9.07 2.66 -15.90
C ALA A 332 -7.81 3.18 -16.61
N VAL A 333 -6.68 3.21 -15.91
CA VAL A 333 -5.42 3.76 -16.39
C VAL A 333 -4.29 2.84 -15.93
N ASP A 334 -3.41 2.49 -16.86
CA ASP A 334 -2.22 1.68 -16.60
C ASP A 334 -1.27 2.36 -15.61
N VAL A 335 -0.36 1.56 -15.03
CA VAL A 335 0.69 2.10 -14.17
C VAL A 335 1.55 3.06 -14.99
N PRO A 336 1.68 4.34 -14.60
CA PRO A 336 2.42 5.33 -15.37
C PRO A 336 3.93 5.11 -15.25
N GLU A 337 4.75 5.88 -15.94
CA GLU A 337 6.21 5.70 -15.92
C GLU A 337 6.84 5.91 -14.55
N THR A 338 6.35 6.88 -13.77
CA THR A 338 6.91 7.17 -12.44
C THR A 338 5.82 7.55 -11.43
N THR A 339 6.20 7.61 -10.15
CA THR A 339 5.29 8.02 -9.07
C THR A 339 4.84 9.49 -9.13
N ASP A 340 5.53 10.34 -9.91
CA ASP A 340 5.13 11.73 -10.16
C ASP A 340 4.00 11.82 -11.19
N ASP A 341 3.92 10.84 -12.09
CA ASP A 341 2.97 10.79 -13.19
C ASP A 341 1.63 10.16 -12.78
N VAL A 342 1.48 9.79 -11.51
CA VAL A 342 0.23 9.24 -10.98
C VAL A 342 -0.83 10.33 -10.95
N GLU A 343 -1.77 10.22 -11.89
CA GLU A 343 -2.92 11.11 -12.00
C GLU A 343 -3.84 10.98 -10.78
N VAL A 344 -4.21 12.14 -10.23
CA VAL A 344 -5.21 12.27 -9.16
C VAL A 344 -6.50 12.81 -9.75
N VAL A 345 -7.54 11.97 -9.82
CA VAL A 345 -8.85 12.38 -10.31
C VAL A 345 -9.58 13.16 -9.21
N LYS A 346 -9.61 14.49 -9.34
CA LYS A 346 -10.19 15.41 -8.35
C LYS A 346 -11.63 15.07 -8.00
N SER A 347 -12.47 14.75 -8.99
CA SER A 347 -13.88 14.42 -8.77
C SER A 347 -14.07 13.18 -7.90
N LYS A 348 -13.22 12.15 -8.04
CA LYS A 348 -13.24 10.97 -7.14
C LYS A 348 -12.88 11.33 -5.71
N CYS A 349 -11.89 12.21 -5.52
CA CYS A 349 -11.51 12.68 -4.19
C CYS A 349 -12.60 13.55 -3.54
N ASP A 350 -13.22 14.42 -4.33
CA ASP A 350 -14.33 15.26 -3.85
C ASP A 350 -15.56 14.40 -3.50
N GLU A 351 -15.80 13.33 -4.26
CA GLU A 351 -16.83 12.34 -3.96
C GLU A 351 -16.58 11.62 -2.63
N LEU A 352 -15.34 11.18 -2.35
CA LEU A 352 -14.98 10.62 -1.04
C LEU A 352 -15.30 11.58 0.10
N PHE A 353 -14.98 12.87 -0.06
CA PHE A 353 -15.26 13.87 0.95
C PHE A 353 -16.77 14.05 1.19
N LYS A 354 -17.57 14.12 0.12
CA LYS A 354 -19.03 14.18 0.21
C LYS A 354 -19.59 12.97 0.95
N GLN A 355 -19.14 11.78 0.58
CA GLN A 355 -19.61 10.52 1.16
C GLN A 355 -19.35 10.45 2.67
N VAL A 356 -18.12 10.74 3.11
CA VAL A 356 -17.81 10.73 4.55
C VAL A 356 -18.45 11.89 5.31
N GLY A 357 -18.69 13.03 4.65
CA GLY A 357 -19.41 14.17 5.21
C GLY A 357 -20.87 13.85 5.54
N LYS A 358 -21.53 12.97 4.77
CA LYS A 358 -22.89 12.50 5.08
C LYS A 358 -22.96 11.78 6.43
N VAL A 359 -21.96 10.96 6.74
CA VAL A 359 -21.95 10.09 7.93
C VAL A 359 -21.22 10.68 9.14
N SER A 360 -20.35 11.65 8.95
CA SER A 360 -19.57 12.28 10.03
C SER A 360 -19.74 13.80 10.07
N PRO A 361 -20.39 14.37 11.11
CA PRO A 361 -20.47 15.80 11.30
C PRO A 361 -19.08 16.48 11.42
N ASN A 362 -18.13 15.80 12.08
CA ASN A 362 -16.76 16.29 12.28
C ASN A 362 -16.00 16.41 10.97
N LEU A 363 -16.22 15.47 10.04
CA LEU A 363 -15.57 15.48 8.72
C LEU A 363 -16.31 16.36 7.71
N ARG A 364 -17.64 16.48 7.82
CA ARG A 364 -18.46 17.33 6.93
C ARG A 364 -17.99 18.79 6.92
N LYS A 365 -17.70 19.33 8.11
CA LYS A 365 -17.16 20.69 8.28
C LYS A 365 -15.62 20.71 8.33
N GLY A 366 -14.97 19.56 8.15
CA GLY A 366 -13.52 19.45 8.14
C GLY A 366 -12.91 20.04 6.86
N HIS A 367 -11.58 20.08 6.80
CA HIS A 367 -10.88 20.53 5.60
C HIS A 367 -10.07 19.40 4.97
N ILE A 368 -10.13 19.28 3.65
CA ILE A 368 -9.25 18.36 2.92
C ILE A 368 -7.82 18.91 2.99
N LEU A 369 -6.92 18.13 3.60
CA LEU A 369 -5.48 18.39 3.66
C LEU A 369 -4.81 17.99 2.35
N LYS A 370 -5.14 16.80 1.83
CA LYS A 370 -4.54 16.24 0.62
C LYS A 370 -5.57 15.51 -0.21
N ARG A 371 -5.42 15.60 -1.53
CA ARG A 371 -6.05 14.73 -2.53
C ARG A 371 -4.94 13.96 -3.22
N GLN A 372 -5.05 12.64 -3.28
CA GLN A 372 -3.97 11.81 -3.78
C GLN A 372 -4.49 10.52 -4.40
N ALA A 373 -3.60 9.84 -5.12
CA ALA A 373 -3.80 8.51 -5.64
C ALA A 373 -2.49 7.74 -5.64
N CYS A 374 -2.56 6.42 -5.55
CA CYS A 374 -1.44 5.50 -5.75
C CYS A 374 -1.91 4.22 -6.40
N TYR A 375 -0.97 3.41 -6.86
CA TYR A 375 -1.22 2.06 -7.32
C TYR A 375 -0.84 1.05 -6.22
N LEU A 376 -1.75 0.13 -5.92
CA LEU A 376 -1.49 -1.05 -5.10
C LEU A 376 -0.84 -2.12 -5.99
N PRO A 377 0.24 -2.79 -5.54
CA PRO A 377 0.82 -3.91 -6.28
C PRO A 377 -0.01 -5.17 -6.05
N VAL A 378 -0.84 -5.55 -7.02
CA VAL A 378 -1.73 -6.71 -6.92
C VAL A 378 -1.10 -7.91 -7.62
N LEU A 379 -1.05 -9.05 -6.94
CA LEU A 379 -0.67 -10.32 -7.55
C LEU A 379 -1.86 -10.89 -8.33
N ASP A 380 -1.72 -11.04 -9.65
CA ASP A 380 -2.74 -11.54 -10.58
C ASP A 380 -2.67 -13.06 -10.73
N VAL A 381 -2.61 -13.77 -9.61
CA VAL A 381 -2.58 -15.24 -9.57
C VAL A 381 -3.82 -15.76 -8.86
N PRO A 382 -4.73 -16.50 -9.52
CA PRO A 382 -5.96 -16.97 -8.90
C PRO A 382 -5.76 -17.87 -7.68
N SER A 383 -4.63 -18.59 -7.61
CA SER A 383 -4.29 -19.53 -6.55
C SER A 383 -3.50 -18.92 -5.40
N SER A 384 -3.11 -17.63 -5.47
CA SER A 384 -2.30 -16.97 -4.45
C SER A 384 -2.71 -15.52 -4.26
N SER A 385 -2.88 -15.10 -3.01
CA SER A 385 -3.16 -13.71 -2.65
C SER A 385 -1.98 -13.02 -1.95
N GLY A 386 -0.86 -13.71 -1.76
CA GLY A 386 0.32 -13.18 -1.06
C GLY A 386 1.26 -12.40 -1.98
N PRO A 387 2.13 -11.53 -1.44
CA PRO A 387 3.30 -11.03 -2.18
C PRO A 387 4.22 -12.17 -2.62
N LEU A 388 5.05 -11.88 -3.62
CA LEU A 388 6.19 -12.71 -3.98
C LEU A 388 7.40 -12.25 -3.18
N ILE A 389 7.99 -13.16 -2.39
CA ILE A 389 9.11 -12.89 -1.49
C ILE A 389 10.11 -14.05 -1.62
N GLY A 390 11.31 -13.78 -2.13
CA GLY A 390 12.34 -14.81 -2.29
C GLY A 390 13.38 -14.48 -3.35
N GLU A 391 14.33 -15.37 -3.52
CA GLU A 391 15.16 -15.43 -4.74
C GLU A 391 14.27 -15.92 -5.90
N THR A 392 14.47 -15.39 -7.10
CA THR A 392 13.79 -15.90 -8.30
C THR A 392 14.50 -17.15 -8.83
N ASN A 393 14.06 -17.69 -9.96
CA ASN A 393 14.81 -18.73 -10.66
C ASN A 393 16.11 -18.21 -11.31
N VAL A 394 16.38 -16.91 -11.27
CA VAL A 394 17.66 -16.31 -11.68
C VAL A 394 18.49 -16.00 -10.44
N GLY A 395 19.68 -16.61 -10.36
CA GLY A 395 20.58 -16.42 -9.23
C GLY A 395 20.92 -14.94 -8.97
N ASN A 396 21.02 -14.57 -7.70
CA ASN A 396 21.27 -13.21 -7.20
C ASN A 396 20.13 -12.19 -7.41
N LEU A 397 19.02 -12.58 -8.07
CA LEU A 397 17.86 -11.73 -8.25
C LEU A 397 16.77 -12.10 -7.24
N PHE A 398 16.40 -11.13 -6.40
CA PHE A 398 15.40 -11.31 -5.36
C PHE A 398 14.18 -10.44 -5.64
N LEU A 399 12.99 -10.91 -5.29
CA LEU A 399 11.74 -10.18 -5.42
C LEU A 399 11.09 -10.02 -4.04
N ALA A 400 10.60 -8.81 -3.75
CA ALA A 400 9.79 -8.48 -2.59
C ALA A 400 8.70 -7.48 -3.00
N SER A 401 7.65 -7.95 -3.68
CA SER A 401 6.57 -7.11 -4.21
C SER A 401 5.23 -7.85 -4.23
N GLY A 402 4.13 -7.16 -4.55
CA GLY A 402 2.79 -7.77 -4.62
C GLY A 402 1.99 -7.72 -3.32
N HIS A 403 2.37 -6.87 -2.36
CA HIS A 403 1.73 -6.81 -1.03
C HIS A 403 0.31 -6.19 -1.00
N SER A 404 -0.26 -5.83 -2.14
CA SER A 404 -1.60 -5.23 -2.25
C SER A 404 -1.80 -4.06 -1.27
N CYS A 405 -2.95 -3.98 -0.60
CA CYS A 405 -3.26 -3.00 0.45
C CYS A 405 -2.50 -3.23 1.77
N TRP A 406 -1.90 -4.41 1.97
CA TRP A 406 -1.25 -4.81 3.23
C TRP A 406 0.26 -4.54 3.28
N GLY A 407 0.81 -3.80 2.30
CA GLY A 407 2.23 -3.47 2.25
C GLY A 407 2.77 -2.83 3.54
N ILE A 408 2.03 -1.92 4.18
CA ILE A 408 2.45 -1.33 5.46
C ILE A 408 2.44 -2.36 6.58
N ASN A 409 1.41 -3.22 6.64
CA ASN A 409 1.29 -4.27 7.64
C ASN A 409 2.46 -5.25 7.56
N ASN A 410 2.81 -5.68 6.35
CA ASN A 410 3.74 -6.79 6.12
C ASN A 410 5.20 -6.35 5.95
N ALA A 411 5.48 -5.05 5.83
CA ALA A 411 6.83 -4.59 5.52
C ALA A 411 7.91 -4.97 6.53
N PRO A 412 7.71 -4.85 7.85
CA PRO A 412 8.72 -5.32 8.80
C PRO A 412 9.02 -6.81 8.68
N GLY A 413 7.99 -7.66 8.53
CA GLY A 413 8.15 -9.09 8.31
C GLY A 413 8.92 -9.40 7.04
N THR A 414 8.52 -8.79 5.90
CA THR A 414 9.24 -8.94 4.63
C THR A 414 10.69 -8.48 4.74
N GLY A 415 10.97 -7.33 5.37
CA GLY A 415 12.34 -6.85 5.52
C GLY A 415 13.23 -7.78 6.35
N LYS A 416 12.70 -8.35 7.43
CA LYS A 416 13.40 -9.35 8.25
C LYS A 416 13.70 -10.61 7.44
N ILE A 417 12.70 -11.15 6.76
CA ILE A 417 12.84 -12.32 5.87
C ILE A 417 13.91 -12.07 4.80
N MET A 418 13.88 -10.91 4.14
CA MET A 418 14.87 -10.55 3.12
C MET A 418 16.28 -10.47 3.71
N SER A 419 16.45 -9.95 4.93
CA SER A 419 17.77 -9.91 5.57
C SER A 419 18.33 -11.31 5.88
N GLU A 420 17.46 -12.26 6.25
CA GLU A 420 17.81 -13.66 6.49
C GLU A 420 18.21 -14.32 5.15
N LEU A 421 17.42 -14.16 4.09
CA LEU A 421 17.78 -14.68 2.75
C LEU A 421 19.13 -14.15 2.26
N LEU A 422 19.34 -12.83 2.33
CA LEU A 422 20.51 -12.20 1.73
C LEU A 422 21.81 -12.49 2.49
N LEU A 423 21.76 -12.70 3.81
CA LEU A 423 22.96 -12.86 4.66
C LEU A 423 23.13 -14.27 5.25
N ASP A 424 22.04 -15.02 5.40
CA ASP A 424 22.06 -16.41 5.88
C ASP A 424 21.83 -17.43 4.75
N GLY A 425 21.24 -17.03 3.62
CA GLY A 425 20.87 -17.93 2.53
C GLY A 425 19.59 -18.74 2.78
N GLU A 426 18.94 -18.54 3.93
CA GLU A 426 17.72 -19.27 4.32
C GLU A 426 16.85 -18.39 5.24
N VAL A 427 15.54 -18.62 5.21
CA VAL A 427 14.59 -17.95 6.11
C VAL A 427 14.43 -18.74 7.41
N LYS A 428 14.40 -18.03 8.53
CA LYS A 428 14.26 -18.60 9.87
C LYS A 428 13.02 -18.10 10.61
N SER A 429 12.54 -16.92 10.22
CA SER A 429 11.49 -16.20 10.93
C SER A 429 10.06 -16.56 10.50
N ALA A 430 9.87 -17.14 9.31
CA ALA A 430 8.57 -17.55 8.79
C ALA A 430 8.71 -18.65 7.72
N ASP A 431 7.64 -19.42 7.49
CA ASP A 431 7.55 -20.30 6.31
C ASP A 431 7.01 -19.49 5.13
N ILE A 432 7.86 -19.26 4.15
CA ILE A 432 7.54 -18.49 2.93
C ILE A 432 7.45 -19.35 1.68
N SER A 433 7.41 -20.68 1.81
CA SER A 433 7.45 -21.61 0.68
C SER A 433 6.35 -21.32 -0.37
N SER A 434 5.17 -20.88 0.05
CA SER A 434 4.07 -20.49 -0.85
C SER A 434 4.16 -19.06 -1.40
N LEU A 435 5.17 -18.29 -0.99
CA LEU A 435 5.43 -16.92 -1.46
C LEU A 435 6.63 -16.88 -2.42
N ASP A 436 7.23 -18.04 -2.71
CA ASP A 436 8.38 -18.19 -3.58
C ASP A 436 8.06 -17.67 -5.00
N PRO A 437 8.81 -16.68 -5.51
CA PRO A 437 8.62 -16.12 -6.84
C PRO A 437 8.61 -17.16 -7.98
N SER A 438 9.45 -18.19 -7.87
CA SER A 438 9.67 -19.21 -8.92
C SER A 438 8.44 -20.10 -9.16
N LEU A 439 7.48 -20.11 -8.24
CA LEU A 439 6.22 -20.83 -8.40
C LEU A 439 5.24 -20.13 -9.36
N TYR A 440 5.45 -18.84 -9.63
CA TYR A 440 4.45 -17.98 -10.25
C TYR A 440 4.91 -17.26 -11.52
N PHE A 441 6.21 -17.09 -11.73
CA PHE A 441 6.75 -16.57 -12.99
C PHE A 441 8.21 -16.98 -13.21
N ASP A 442 8.64 -16.84 -14.46
CA ASP A 442 10.01 -17.10 -14.89
C ASP A 442 10.74 -15.76 -15.11
N ALA A 443 11.80 -15.52 -14.33
CA ALA A 443 12.61 -14.32 -14.44
C ALA A 443 13.71 -14.39 -15.50
N SER A 444 13.94 -15.55 -16.15
CA SER A 444 14.94 -15.72 -17.21
C SER A 444 14.41 -15.36 -18.59
N VAL A 445 13.12 -15.07 -18.77
CA VAL A 445 12.55 -14.64 -20.06
C VAL A 445 13.14 -13.30 -20.55
N LEU A 446 13.82 -12.55 -19.68
CA LEU A 446 14.60 -11.38 -20.07
C LEU A 446 15.94 -11.72 -20.77
N VAL A 447 16.30 -13.01 -20.80
CA VAL A 447 17.49 -13.54 -21.44
C VAL A 447 17.06 -14.22 -22.75
N ASP A 448 16.55 -13.49 -23.75
CA ASP A 448 16.29 -14.12 -25.06
C ASP A 448 16.50 -13.23 -26.31
N GLU A 449 17.22 -13.86 -27.23
CA GLU A 449 17.39 -13.75 -28.70
C GLU A 449 18.24 -12.65 -29.38
N GLU A 450 18.30 -11.38 -28.97
CA GLU A 450 19.06 -10.39 -29.78
C GLU A 450 20.61 -10.47 -29.62
N GLU A 451 21.12 -10.95 -28.48
CA GLU A 451 22.58 -11.12 -28.30
C GLU A 451 23.13 -12.45 -28.82
N TYR A 452 22.25 -13.38 -29.24
CA TYR A 452 22.67 -14.64 -29.86
C TYR A 452 23.05 -14.48 -31.34
N GLU A 453 22.45 -13.53 -32.08
CA GLU A 453 22.78 -13.30 -33.50
C GLU A 453 24.07 -12.47 -33.71
N ASP A 454 24.44 -11.63 -32.75
CA ASP A 454 25.68 -10.82 -32.82
C ASP A 454 26.95 -11.64 -32.50
N ALA A 455 26.81 -12.82 -31.88
CA ALA A 455 27.93 -13.72 -31.59
C ALA A 455 28.21 -14.73 -32.71
N GLU A 456 27.23 -15.06 -33.56
CA GLU A 456 27.38 -16.00 -34.68
C GLU A 456 27.57 -15.31 -36.05
N SER A 457 27.23 -14.03 -36.22
CA SER A 457 27.36 -13.32 -37.50
C SER A 457 28.78 -12.81 -37.85
N GLY A 458 29.80 -13.26 -37.11
CA GLY A 458 31.20 -12.87 -37.28
C GLY A 458 31.96 -13.56 -38.42
N GLU A 459 31.41 -14.61 -39.06
CA GLU A 459 32.07 -15.28 -40.20
C GLU A 459 31.03 -15.72 -41.27
N GLU A 460 31.39 -15.48 -42.54
CA GLU A 460 30.67 -15.79 -43.80
C GLU A 460 29.62 -14.73 -44.22
N GLY A 461 29.72 -13.96 -45.30
CA GLY A 461 30.37 -14.18 -46.59
C GLY A 461 29.32 -14.41 -47.70
N GLU A 462 28.81 -13.30 -48.28
CA GLU A 462 28.18 -13.12 -49.60
C GLU A 462 27.31 -14.25 -50.24
N GLU A 463 26.02 -13.97 -50.53
CA GLU A 463 25.41 -13.89 -51.89
C GLU A 463 23.86 -13.97 -51.87
N GLU A 464 23.27 -13.41 -52.95
CA GLU A 464 21.88 -13.01 -53.19
C GLU A 464 20.79 -14.10 -53.17
N ALA A 465 19.52 -13.72 -52.91
CA ALA A 465 18.44 -13.63 -53.93
C ALA A 465 17.01 -13.61 -53.32
N ASP A 466 16.20 -12.68 -53.86
CA ASP A 466 14.74 -12.52 -53.70
C ASP A 466 13.93 -13.81 -53.91
N ILE A 467 13.00 -14.13 -53.00
CA ILE A 467 11.72 -14.80 -53.34
C ILE A 467 10.56 -14.32 -52.45
N ASP A 468 9.57 -13.69 -53.09
CA ASP A 468 8.23 -13.34 -52.63
C ASP A 468 7.33 -14.58 -52.42
N TYR A 469 6.61 -14.67 -51.29
CA TYR A 469 5.31 -15.33 -51.21
C TYR A 469 4.43 -14.73 -50.10
N GLY A 470 3.22 -14.33 -50.49
CA GLY A 470 2.32 -13.54 -49.65
C GLY A 470 1.33 -14.29 -48.76
N LYS A 471 0.74 -13.46 -47.88
CA LYS A 471 -0.60 -13.50 -47.25
C LYS A 471 -1.11 -14.84 -46.70
N ARG A 472 -1.42 -14.82 -45.38
CA ARG A 472 -2.76 -15.17 -44.89
C ARG A 472 -3.07 -14.60 -43.50
N SER A 473 -4.25 -13.98 -43.43
CA SER A 473 -4.94 -13.44 -42.26
C SER A 473 -5.63 -14.56 -41.45
N ARG A 474 -5.76 -14.37 -40.13
CA ARG A 474 -6.85 -14.87 -39.26
C ARG A 474 -6.76 -14.18 -37.89
N THR A 475 -7.61 -13.20 -37.60
CA THR A 475 -8.94 -13.26 -36.94
C THR A 475 -8.88 -13.17 -35.42
N ALA A 476 -9.61 -12.17 -34.92
CA ALA A 476 -9.82 -11.78 -33.55
C ALA A 476 -10.61 -12.80 -32.70
N SER A 477 -10.30 -12.87 -31.42
CA SER A 477 -11.20 -13.35 -30.35
C SER A 477 -11.32 -12.24 -29.31
N GLN A 478 -12.43 -11.52 -29.27
CA GLN A 478 -13.59 -11.73 -28.38
C GLN A 478 -13.27 -11.61 -26.88
N ASP A 479 -13.53 -10.39 -26.38
CA ASP A 479 -13.62 -10.01 -24.98
C ASP A 479 -14.70 -10.79 -24.22
N LEU A 480 -14.37 -11.21 -22.99
CA LEU A 480 -15.29 -11.67 -21.97
C LEU A 480 -15.20 -10.76 -20.72
N PRO A 481 -16.31 -10.49 -20.03
CA PRO A 481 -16.38 -9.42 -19.03
C PRO A 481 -15.71 -9.80 -17.70
N LYS A 482 -14.82 -8.92 -17.23
CA LYS A 482 -14.19 -8.98 -15.89
C LYS A 482 -15.25 -8.81 -14.79
N ARG A 483 -15.35 -9.80 -13.88
CA ARG A 483 -16.14 -9.72 -12.65
C ARG A 483 -15.46 -8.79 -11.64
N ARG A 484 -16.24 -7.91 -11.01
CA ARG A 484 -15.82 -7.05 -9.90
C ARG A 484 -15.37 -7.91 -8.71
N VAL A 485 -14.16 -7.67 -8.23
CA VAL A 485 -13.65 -8.19 -6.96
C VAL A 485 -13.91 -7.12 -5.91
N SER A 486 -14.87 -7.36 -5.02
CA SER A 486 -14.98 -6.68 -3.74
C SER A 486 -13.87 -7.24 -2.84
N ILE A 487 -12.91 -6.39 -2.47
CA ILE A 487 -11.77 -6.74 -1.62
C ILE A 487 -12.30 -6.88 -0.19
N LEU A 488 -12.30 -8.11 0.33
CA LEU A 488 -12.50 -8.43 1.75
C LEU A 488 -11.16 -8.39 2.49
#